data_AF-A0A261C2Q1-F1
#
_entry.id   AF-A0A261C2Q1-F1
#
_cell.length_a   1.000
_cell.length_b   1.000
_cell.length_c   1.000
_cell.angle_alpha   90.00
_cell.angle_beta   90.00
_cell.angle_gamma   90.00
#
_symmetry.space_group_name_H-M   'P 1'
#
loop_
_entity.id
_entity.type
_entity.pdbx_description
1 polymer ?
#
loop_
_entity_poly.entity_id
_entity_poly.type
_entity_poly.pdbx_seq_one_letter_code
_entity_poly.pdbx_strand_id
1 'polypeptide(L)'
;MVHRGVSVFLLLLVGVHTAPVSDATFSDAFVRKYFPTIVASTEAKNASMCLDKVFSNYELKKHINVKCDETDGLDTCSGLTFVSHDDKAIVIAF
;
A
#
# COMPACT_ATOMS: atom_id res chain seq x y z
N MET A 1 -29.82 55.18 -29.93
CA MET A 1 -28.45 55.46 -30.43
C MET A 1 -27.59 55.77 -29.22
N VAL A 2 -26.56 55.04 -28.79
CA VAL A 2 -25.69 54.03 -29.42
C VAL A 2 -25.25 53.02 -28.33
N HIS A 3 -25.28 51.74 -28.65
CA HIS A 3 -24.66 50.63 -27.91
C HIS A 3 -23.14 50.81 -27.81
N ARG A 4 -22.52 50.49 -26.67
CA ARG A 4 -21.12 50.04 -26.63
C ARG A 4 -20.90 49.16 -25.40
N GLY A 5 -20.89 47.85 -25.64
CA GLY A 5 -20.52 46.86 -24.65
C GLY A 5 -19.04 46.98 -24.29
N VAL A 6 -18.72 46.73 -23.02
CA VAL A 6 -17.36 46.48 -22.58
C VAL A 6 -17.30 45.04 -22.11
N SER A 7 -16.49 44.28 -22.84
CA SER A 7 -16.31 42.84 -22.73
C SER A 7 -15.79 42.43 -21.36
N VAL A 8 -16.43 41.41 -20.81
CA VAL A 8 -15.98 40.61 -19.67
C VAL A 8 -14.57 40.05 -19.96
N PHE A 9 -13.62 40.27 -19.07
CA PHE A 9 -12.43 39.44 -18.93
C PHE A 9 -12.26 39.08 -17.46
N LEU A 10 -13.01 38.05 -17.05
CA LEU A 10 -12.80 37.35 -15.79
C LEU A 10 -11.50 36.54 -15.95
N LEU A 11 -10.38 37.09 -15.47
CA LEU A 11 -9.11 36.37 -15.36
C LEU A 11 -9.28 35.24 -14.31
N LEU A 12 -9.73 34.09 -14.76
CA LEU A 12 -9.58 32.82 -14.04
C LEU A 12 -8.09 32.50 -13.97
N LEU A 13 -7.44 32.96 -12.91
CA LEU A 13 -6.14 32.45 -12.48
C LEU A 13 -6.34 31.01 -12.03
N VAL A 14 -6.33 30.07 -12.97
CA VAL A 14 -6.19 28.64 -12.67
C VAL A 14 -4.77 28.45 -12.17
N GLY A 15 -4.56 28.62 -10.86
CA GLY A 15 -3.29 28.31 -10.21
C GLY A 15 -3.03 26.82 -10.31
N VAL A 16 -2.21 26.41 -11.28
CA VAL A 16 -1.70 25.04 -11.38
C VAL A 16 -0.84 24.79 -10.14
N HIS A 17 -1.42 24.18 -9.11
CA HIS A 17 -0.68 23.68 -7.96
C HIS A 17 -0.02 22.37 -8.39
N THR A 18 1.19 22.45 -8.94
CA THR A 18 2.04 21.26 -9.02
C THR A 18 2.45 20.93 -7.59
N ALA A 19 1.90 19.85 -7.03
CA ALA A 19 2.40 19.32 -5.78
C ALA A 19 3.91 19.01 -5.97
N PRO A 20 4.79 19.41 -5.03
CA PRO A 20 6.18 19.03 -5.10
C PRO A 20 6.25 17.51 -5.04
N VAL A 21 6.75 16.89 -6.10
CA VAL A 21 7.07 15.47 -6.11
C VAL A 21 8.37 15.35 -5.32
N SER A 22 8.28 15.01 -4.05
CA SER A 22 9.47 14.61 -3.29
C SER A 22 9.92 13.24 -3.76
N ASP A 23 11.20 13.10 -4.09
CA ASP A 23 11.78 11.78 -4.36
C ASP A 23 11.49 10.84 -3.18
N ALA A 24 11.05 9.62 -3.49
CA ALA A 24 10.86 8.60 -2.47
C ALA A 24 12.22 8.26 -1.84
N THR A 25 12.38 8.56 -0.56
CA THR A 25 13.59 8.23 0.19
C THR A 25 13.39 6.94 0.97
N PHE A 26 14.44 6.12 0.98
CA PHE A 26 14.45 4.90 1.79
C PHE A 26 14.39 5.27 3.29
N SER A 27 13.58 4.54 4.05
CA SER A 27 13.46 4.70 5.50
C SER A 27 13.73 3.38 6.21
N ASP A 28 14.89 3.28 6.87
CA ASP A 28 15.26 2.11 7.68
C ASP A 28 14.26 1.87 8.82
N ALA A 29 13.79 2.94 9.46
CA ALA A 29 12.79 2.86 10.53
C ALA A 29 11.46 2.26 10.04
N PHE A 30 11.03 2.61 8.82
CA PHE A 30 9.83 2.03 8.21
C PHE A 30 10.04 0.54 7.95
N VAL A 31 11.16 0.15 7.34
CA VAL A 31 11.46 -1.26 7.03
C VAL A 31 11.49 -2.08 8.31
N ARG A 32 12.22 -1.64 9.34
CA ARG A 32 12.34 -2.37 10.61
C ARG A 32 11.01 -2.50 11.35
N LYS A 33 10.10 -1.53 11.22
CA LYS A 33 8.79 -1.56 11.86
C LYS A 33 7.86 -2.59 11.22
N TYR A 34 7.81 -2.66 9.89
CA TYR A 34 6.76 -3.43 9.19
C TYR A 34 7.25 -4.74 8.58
N PHE A 35 8.41 -4.73 7.91
CA PHE A 35 8.81 -5.85 7.04
C PHE A 35 9.06 -7.16 7.80
N PRO A 36 9.74 -7.18 8.96
CA PRO A 36 9.96 -8.42 9.69
C PRO A 36 8.64 -9.15 10.04
N THR A 37 7.63 -8.40 10.47
CA THR A 37 6.30 -8.96 10.80
C THR A 37 5.55 -9.41 9.56
N ILE A 38 5.60 -8.63 8.47
CA ILE A 38 4.97 -9.01 7.20
C ILE A 38 5.55 -10.32 6.68
N VAL A 39 6.88 -10.44 6.61
CA VAL A 39 7.55 -11.65 6.11
C VAL A 39 7.33 -12.82 7.07
N ALA A 40 7.43 -12.62 8.38
CA ALA A 40 7.12 -13.69 9.34
C ALA A 40 5.66 -14.19 9.21
N SER A 41 4.73 -13.31 8.84
CA SER A 41 3.33 -13.68 8.68
C SER A 41 3.05 -14.54 7.45
N THR A 42 3.93 -14.54 6.42
CA THR A 42 3.77 -15.45 5.27
C THR A 42 4.04 -16.89 5.72
N GLU A 43 5.03 -17.12 6.57
CA GLU A 43 5.39 -18.46 7.06
C GLU A 43 4.57 -18.96 8.25
N ALA A 44 3.85 -18.06 8.93
CA ALA A 44 3.07 -18.42 10.11
C ALA A 44 1.82 -19.22 9.74
N LYS A 45 1.51 -20.30 10.48
CA LYS A 45 0.23 -21.05 10.32
C LYS A 45 -1.01 -20.17 10.47
N ASN A 46 -0.92 -19.13 11.30
CA ASN A 46 -1.94 -18.12 11.47
C ASN A 46 -1.28 -16.74 11.32
N ALA A 47 -1.40 -16.16 10.11
CA ALA A 47 -0.80 -14.87 9.79
C ALA A 47 -1.24 -13.74 10.74
N SER A 48 -2.49 -13.76 11.22
CA SER A 48 -3.01 -12.72 12.13
C SER A 48 -2.24 -12.63 13.44
N MET A 49 -1.74 -13.74 13.98
CA MET A 49 -0.94 -13.72 15.21
C MET A 49 0.33 -12.87 15.09
N CYS A 50 0.89 -12.78 13.88
CA CYS A 50 2.01 -11.90 13.57
C CYS A 50 1.52 -10.47 13.31
N LEU A 51 0.53 -10.30 12.42
CA LEU A 51 0.03 -8.98 12.01
C LEU A 51 -0.51 -8.16 13.17
N ASP A 52 -1.19 -8.78 14.13
CA ASP A 52 -1.74 -8.15 15.35
C ASP A 52 -0.66 -7.47 16.23
N LYS A 53 0.63 -7.77 16.01
CA LYS A 53 1.74 -7.12 16.73
C LYS A 53 2.09 -5.73 16.23
N VAL A 54 1.74 -5.41 14.99
CA VAL A 54 2.16 -4.17 14.31
C VAL A 54 0.97 -3.39 13.75
N PHE A 55 -0.06 -4.07 13.28
CA PHE A 55 -1.19 -3.45 12.61
C PHE A 55 -2.43 -3.45 13.50
N SER A 56 -2.94 -2.26 13.80
CA SER A 56 -4.15 -2.04 14.62
C SER A 56 -5.45 -2.12 13.85
N ASN A 57 -5.41 -1.78 12.56
CA ASN A 57 -6.59 -1.68 11.70
C ASN A 57 -6.27 -2.24 10.32
N TYR A 58 -6.30 -3.56 10.23
CA TYR A 58 -6.01 -4.28 9.01
C TYR A 58 -7.09 -5.32 8.72
N GLU A 59 -7.17 -5.70 7.45
CA GLU A 59 -8.04 -6.78 6.99
C GLU A 59 -7.22 -7.78 6.17
N LEU A 60 -7.01 -8.98 6.72
CA LEU A 60 -6.39 -10.09 5.98
C LEU A 60 -7.35 -10.58 4.90
N LYS A 61 -6.98 -10.39 3.62
CA LYS A 61 -7.79 -10.80 2.47
C LYS A 61 -7.53 -12.23 2.07
N LYS A 62 -6.26 -12.65 2.07
CA LYS A 62 -5.86 -14.00 1.67
C LYS A 62 -4.52 -14.36 2.29
N HIS A 63 -4.39 -15.60 2.73
CA HIS A 63 -3.11 -16.24 3.06
C HIS A 63 -3.11 -17.57 2.30
N ILE A 64 -2.10 -17.77 1.46
CA ILE A 64 -1.91 -18.99 0.66
C ILE A 64 -0.71 -19.73 1.20
N ASN A 65 -0.82 -21.05 1.20
CA ASN A 65 0.30 -21.95 1.36
C ASN A 65 0.01 -23.11 0.42
N VAL A 66 0.82 -23.24 -0.63
CA VAL A 66 0.64 -24.22 -1.69
C VAL A 66 1.93 -24.98 -1.93
N LYS A 67 1.84 -26.27 -2.28
CA LYS A 67 3.02 -27.01 -2.76
C LYS A 67 3.54 -26.37 -4.04
N CYS A 68 4.86 -26.26 -4.17
CA CYS A 68 5.46 -25.63 -5.36
C CYS A 68 6.72 -26.29 -5.92
N ASP A 69 7.16 -27.44 -5.41
CA ASP A 69 8.14 -28.29 -6.08
C ASP A 69 7.48 -29.34 -6.98
N GLU A 70 8.11 -29.66 -8.12
CA GLU A 70 7.60 -30.62 -9.11
C GLU A 70 7.92 -32.09 -8.77
N THR A 71 8.71 -32.34 -7.73
CA THR A 71 9.24 -33.67 -7.35
C THR A 71 8.75 -34.10 -5.97
N ASP A 72 7.48 -34.49 -5.87
CA ASP A 72 6.87 -35.16 -4.70
C ASP A 72 6.70 -34.35 -3.39
N GLY A 73 6.74 -33.01 -3.45
CA GLY A 73 5.85 -32.19 -2.62
C GLY A 73 6.34 -31.85 -1.21
N LEU A 74 7.63 -31.51 -1.02
CA LEU A 74 8.16 -31.05 0.26
C LEU A 74 8.15 -29.53 0.39
N ASP A 75 8.42 -28.81 -0.70
CA ASP A 75 8.49 -27.35 -0.65
C ASP A 75 7.10 -26.72 -0.81
N THR A 76 6.86 -25.72 0.04
CA THR A 76 5.65 -24.91 -0.02
C THR A 76 5.99 -23.46 -0.30
N CYS A 77 5.20 -22.85 -1.18
CA CYS A 77 5.21 -21.43 -1.44
C CYS A 77 4.09 -20.80 -0.64
N SER A 78 4.47 -19.82 0.18
CA SER A 78 3.54 -19.08 1.01
C SER A 78 3.41 -17.64 0.51
N GLY A 79 2.34 -16.98 0.90
CA GLY A 79 2.14 -15.58 0.62
C GLY A 79 0.81 -15.07 1.12
N LEU A 80 0.67 -13.77 1.27
CA LEU A 80 -0.53 -13.15 1.79
C LEU A 80 -0.82 -11.80 1.17
N THR A 81 -2.08 -11.41 1.27
CA THR A 81 -2.58 -10.10 0.91
C THR A 81 -3.43 -9.57 2.04
N PHE A 82 -3.14 -8.37 2.49
CA PHE A 82 -3.97 -7.66 3.47
C PHE A 82 -4.03 -6.17 3.16
N VAL A 83 -5.08 -5.53 3.67
CA VAL A 83 -5.24 -4.08 3.62
C VAL A 83 -4.84 -3.52 4.98
N SER A 84 -3.91 -2.56 5.02
CA SER A 84 -3.67 -1.73 6.20
C SER A 84 -4.37 -0.39 6.00
N HIS A 85 -5.46 -0.18 6.72
CA HIS A 85 -6.27 1.04 6.59
C HIS A 85 -5.54 2.26 7.15
N ASP A 86 -4.85 2.09 8.29
CA ASP A 86 -4.11 3.17 8.95
C ASP A 86 -2.94 3.66 8.09
N ASP A 87 -2.24 2.74 7.40
CA ASP A 87 -1.13 3.05 6.52
C ASP A 87 -1.57 3.38 5.07
N LYS A 88 -2.88 3.29 4.77
CA LYS A 88 -3.45 3.48 3.43
C LYS A 88 -2.77 2.61 2.37
N ALA A 89 -2.50 1.35 2.71
CA ALA A 89 -1.71 0.44 1.90
C ALA A 89 -2.43 -0.89 1.64
N ILE A 90 -2.20 -1.45 0.47
CA ILE A 90 -2.46 -2.86 0.16
C ILE A 90 -1.09 -3.54 0.16
N VAL A 91 -0.93 -4.55 0.99
CA VAL A 91 0.33 -5.28 1.14
C VAL A 91 0.18 -6.64 0.50
N ILE A 92 1.15 -6.99 -0.36
CA ILE A 92 1.30 -8.32 -0.97
C ILE A 92 2.70 -8.79 -0.59
N ALA A 93 2.79 -9.95 0.05
CA ALA A 93 4.04 -10.54 0.50
C ALA A 93 4.09 -12.04 0.20
N PHE A 94 5.29 -12.55 0.00
CA PHE A 94 5.61 -13.95 -0.27
C PHE A 94 6.65 -14.39 0.76
#